data_AF-A0A1Q3CC12-F1
#
_entry.id   AF-A0A1Q3CC12-F1
#
_cell.length_a   1.000
_cell.length_b   1.000
_cell.length_c   1.000
_cell.angle_alpha   90.00
_cell.angle_beta   90.00
_cell.angle_gamma   90.00
#
_symmetry.space_group_name_H-M   'P 1'
#
loop_
_entity.id
_entity.type
_entity.pdbx_description
1 polymer ?
#
loop_
_entity_poly.entity_id
_entity_poly.type
_entity_poly.pdbx_seq_one_letter_code
_entity_poly.pdbx_strand_id
1 'polypeptide(L)'
;KNHKKKEELICYECKKSGHFKSDFPSIKKKDNEHSKKKKDMIATWDDSNESSSDEERDGEVANIAFMAIEEKEEDEINLPFYELQNACENLFCEYEIVCLKNKSLKKNVTSMSKEIETLKNENSNYINEIEILNVSLKFSNDFKEENENLKLEIDALKKFFSKFSNSSDKLDNLLGLQICVFDKAGVGYEEMKNVKHFNNFILKKNEPKITCNYC
;
A
#
# COMPACT_ATOMS: atom_id res chain seq x y z
N LYS A 1 7.75 -77.15 -3.64
CA LYS A 1 8.35 -75.80 -3.65
C LYS A 1 7.44 -74.90 -4.49
N ASN A 2 6.80 -73.89 -3.88
CA ASN A 2 6.44 -72.63 -4.51
C ASN A 2 5.96 -71.67 -3.42
N HIS A 3 6.81 -70.69 -3.11
CA HIS A 3 6.55 -69.63 -2.14
C HIS A 3 5.56 -68.63 -2.75
N LYS A 4 4.37 -68.45 -2.13
CA LYS A 4 3.54 -67.26 -2.38
C LYS A 4 4.32 -66.05 -1.84
N LYS A 5 4.76 -65.16 -2.73
CA LYS A 5 5.33 -63.85 -2.37
C LYS A 5 4.26 -63.08 -1.58
N LYS A 6 4.57 -62.70 -0.34
CA LYS A 6 3.80 -61.68 0.39
C LYS A 6 4.17 -60.35 -0.25
N GLU A 7 3.20 -59.64 -0.80
CA GLU A 7 3.40 -58.24 -1.22
C GLU A 7 3.64 -57.40 0.03
N GLU A 8 4.79 -56.71 0.07
CA GLU A 8 5.13 -55.81 1.16
C GLU A 8 4.20 -54.60 1.15
N LEU A 9 3.47 -54.38 2.24
CA LEU A 9 2.61 -53.22 2.42
C LEU A 9 3.47 -51.95 2.56
N ILE A 10 3.23 -50.97 1.68
CA ILE A 10 4.00 -49.73 1.59
C ILE A 10 3.10 -48.56 2.00
N CYS A 11 3.61 -47.63 2.81
CA CYS A 11 2.87 -46.43 3.17
C CYS A 11 2.64 -45.55 1.93
N TYR A 12 1.39 -45.15 1.70
CA TYR A 12 0.99 -44.37 0.53
C TYR A 12 1.65 -42.98 0.45
N GLU A 13 1.94 -42.39 1.61
CA GLU A 13 2.48 -41.02 1.70
C GLU A 13 4.01 -40.99 1.53
N CYS A 14 4.73 -41.97 2.06
CA CYS A 14 6.21 -41.98 2.04
C CYS A 14 6.85 -43.06 1.16
N LYS A 15 6.07 -43.97 0.56
CA LYS A 15 6.51 -45.05 -0.35
C LYS A 15 7.66 -45.93 0.17
N LYS A 16 7.83 -46.05 1.50
CA LYS A 16 8.80 -46.95 2.15
C LYS A 16 8.09 -48.08 2.90
N SER A 17 8.64 -49.30 2.86
CA SER A 17 8.19 -50.43 3.69
C SER A 17 8.76 -50.28 5.10
N GLY A 18 7.93 -50.52 6.14
CA GLY A 18 8.35 -50.45 7.55
C GLY A 18 7.62 -49.42 8.43
N HIS A 19 6.69 -48.62 7.89
CA HIS A 19 5.87 -47.69 8.67
C HIS A 19 4.54 -48.29 9.17
N PHE A 20 4.37 -49.62 9.13
CA PHE A 20 3.22 -50.28 9.75
C PHE A 20 3.54 -50.57 11.21
N LYS A 21 2.91 -49.81 12.11
CA LYS A 21 3.01 -50.01 13.55
C LYS A 21 1.96 -51.06 13.96
N SER A 22 2.25 -52.35 13.73
CA SER A 22 1.69 -53.39 14.60
C SER A 22 2.55 -53.45 15.85
N ASP A 23 1.89 -53.56 17.01
CA ASP A 23 2.46 -53.68 18.35
C ASP A 23 2.67 -52.36 19.10
N PHE A 24 1.62 -51.98 19.81
CA PHE A 24 1.61 -51.02 20.91
C PHE A 24 2.51 -51.54 22.06
N PRO A 25 3.59 -50.84 22.46
CA PRO A 25 4.32 -51.20 23.67
C PRO A 25 3.58 -50.63 24.89
N SER A 26 3.12 -51.54 25.74
CA SER A 26 2.61 -51.27 27.09
C SER A 26 3.51 -50.26 27.82
N ILE A 27 2.91 -49.17 28.31
CA ILE A 27 3.57 -48.13 29.10
C ILE A 27 4.14 -48.77 30.37
N LYS A 28 5.48 -48.78 30.49
CA LYS A 28 6.19 -48.94 31.76
C LYS A 28 6.96 -47.65 32.03
N LYS A 29 6.68 -47.05 33.18
CA LYS A 29 7.39 -45.90 33.76
C LYS A 29 8.85 -46.30 34.05
N LYS A 30 9.79 -45.34 33.90
CA LYS A 30 10.99 -45.20 34.74
C LYS A 30 11.63 -43.82 34.55
N ASP A 31 12.22 -43.38 35.65
CA ASP A 31 12.58 -42.02 36.02
C ASP A 31 13.87 -41.44 35.39
N ASN A 32 13.98 -40.12 35.57
CA ASN A 32 15.16 -39.33 35.89
C ASN A 32 16.19 -38.93 34.79
N GLU A 33 16.29 -37.60 34.64
CA GLU A 33 17.51 -36.80 34.88
C GLU A 33 18.10 -35.97 33.71
N HIS A 34 17.94 -34.64 33.87
CA HIS A 34 18.79 -33.51 33.46
C HIS A 34 19.19 -33.28 31.98
N SER A 35 18.73 -32.15 31.40
CA SER A 35 19.60 -30.99 31.09
C SER A 35 18.89 -29.83 30.34
N LYS A 36 18.70 -28.71 31.05
CA LYS A 36 18.99 -27.30 30.67
C LYS A 36 18.85 -26.86 29.19
N LYS A 37 17.85 -26.02 28.89
CA LYS A 37 17.93 -24.53 28.67
C LYS A 37 16.89 -24.00 27.66
N LYS A 38 16.17 -22.94 28.12
CA LYS A 38 15.73 -21.70 27.44
C LYS A 38 14.81 -21.87 26.20
N LYS A 39 13.69 -21.14 26.04
CA LYS A 39 13.45 -19.71 26.23
C LYS A 39 11.94 -19.43 26.09
N ASP A 40 11.41 -18.57 26.96
CA ASP A 40 10.33 -17.59 26.81
C ASP A 40 9.15 -17.89 25.87
N MET A 41 7.94 -18.04 26.43
CA MET A 41 6.92 -16.98 26.39
C MET A 41 5.80 -17.24 27.40
N ILE A 42 5.59 -16.25 28.25
CA ILE A 42 4.66 -16.17 29.39
C ILE A 42 3.20 -16.07 28.89
N ALA A 43 2.29 -16.86 29.48
CA ALA A 43 0.89 -16.51 29.63
C ALA A 43 0.63 -16.31 31.14
N THR A 44 0.48 -15.05 31.52
CA THR A 44 0.15 -14.56 32.86
C THR A 44 -1.30 -14.90 33.20
N TRP A 45 -1.53 -16.02 33.90
CA TRP A 45 -2.70 -16.20 34.76
C TRP A 45 -2.18 -16.51 36.16
N ASP A 46 -1.69 -15.46 36.79
CA ASP A 46 -1.42 -15.36 38.21
C ASP A 46 -2.52 -14.45 38.76
N ASP A 47 -3.28 -14.91 39.76
CA ASP A 47 -3.22 -14.35 41.11
C ASP A 47 -4.38 -14.92 41.95
N SER A 48 -4.08 -15.86 42.84
CA SER A 48 -4.43 -15.79 44.26
C SER A 48 -4.14 -17.14 44.95
N ASN A 49 -3.11 -17.11 45.77
CA ASN A 49 -2.57 -18.18 46.61
C ASN A 49 -3.52 -18.70 47.70
N GLU A 50 -3.22 -19.92 48.14
CA GLU A 50 -2.92 -20.29 49.54
C GLU A 50 -3.73 -21.50 50.05
N SER A 51 -3.24 -22.70 49.77
CA SER A 51 -3.08 -23.69 50.83
C SER A 51 -2.09 -24.78 50.44
N SER A 52 -0.93 -24.70 51.07
CA SER A 52 -0.03 -25.82 51.31
C SER A 52 -0.77 -26.86 52.16
N SER A 53 -0.80 -28.09 51.69
CA SER A 53 -0.86 -29.28 52.55
C SER A 53 -0.12 -30.39 51.84
N ASP A 54 1.12 -30.60 52.26
CA ASP A 54 1.84 -31.84 52.03
C ASP A 54 1.17 -32.98 52.81
N GLU A 55 1.23 -34.17 52.20
CA GLU A 55 0.93 -35.49 52.78
C GLU A 55 -0.58 -35.77 53.02
N GLU A 56 -1.21 -36.85 52.55
CA GLU A 56 -0.72 -38.22 52.46
C GLU A 56 -1.30 -38.99 51.27
N ARG A 57 -0.48 -39.94 50.85
CA ARG A 57 -0.80 -41.04 49.95
C ARG A 57 -1.77 -41.99 50.66
N ASP A 58 -3.01 -42.05 50.22
CA ASP A 58 -3.80 -43.29 50.30
C ASP A 58 -4.52 -43.55 48.97
N GLY A 59 -4.63 -44.82 48.62
CA GLY A 59 -5.00 -45.29 47.29
C GLY A 59 -6.43 -44.93 46.91
N GLU A 60 -6.61 -43.81 46.21
CA GLU A 60 -7.86 -43.46 45.56
C GLU A 60 -8.00 -44.27 44.27
N VAL A 61 -8.46 -45.52 44.41
CA VAL A 61 -9.14 -46.23 43.33
C VAL A 61 -10.37 -45.39 43.00
N ALA A 62 -10.34 -44.71 41.86
CA ALA A 62 -11.51 -44.07 41.29
C ALA A 62 -12.58 -45.15 41.07
N ASN A 63 -13.49 -45.30 42.03
CA ASN A 63 -14.72 -46.04 41.84
C ASN A 63 -15.47 -45.32 40.72
N ILE A 64 -15.37 -45.84 39.50
CA ILE A 64 -16.32 -45.57 38.43
C ILE A 64 -17.65 -46.07 38.97
N ALA A 65 -18.44 -45.16 39.52
CA ALA A 65 -19.80 -45.43 39.95
C ALA A 65 -20.60 -45.78 38.69
N PHE A 66 -20.75 -47.08 38.42
CA PHE A 66 -21.83 -47.57 37.59
C PHE A 66 -23.11 -47.36 38.41
N MET A 67 -23.73 -46.18 38.22
CA MET A 67 -25.13 -45.99 38.58
C MET A 67 -25.91 -47.07 37.82
N ALA A 68 -26.41 -48.06 38.54
CA ALA A 68 -27.39 -48.99 38.00
C ALA A 68 -28.54 -48.14 37.46
N ILE A 69 -28.73 -48.18 36.15
CA ILE A 69 -29.95 -47.66 35.56
C ILE A 69 -31.01 -48.65 36.07
N GLU A 70 -31.81 -48.23 37.05
CA GLU A 70 -33.09 -48.88 37.27
C GLU A 70 -33.76 -48.90 35.91
N GLU A 71 -33.99 -50.11 35.37
CA GLU A 71 -34.89 -50.34 34.24
C GLU A 71 -36.28 -49.89 34.69
N LYS A 72 -36.49 -48.57 34.75
CA LYS A 72 -37.80 -48.01 34.47
C LYS A 72 -38.07 -48.54 33.09
N GLU A 73 -39.09 -49.38 32.98
CA GLU A 73 -39.67 -49.82 31.72
C GLU A 73 -39.67 -48.59 30.80
N GLU A 74 -38.63 -48.50 29.97
CA GLU A 74 -38.58 -47.56 28.89
C GLU A 74 -39.81 -47.98 28.09
N ASP A 75 -40.73 -47.05 27.84
CA ASP A 75 -41.74 -47.27 26.81
C ASP A 75 -40.94 -47.61 25.55
N GLU A 76 -40.73 -48.92 25.35
CA GLU A 76 -39.83 -49.47 24.36
C GLU A 76 -40.52 -49.13 23.06
N ILE A 77 -40.12 -48.00 22.45
CA ILE A 77 -40.67 -47.55 21.18
C ILE A 77 -40.20 -48.60 20.18
N ASN A 78 -40.99 -49.67 20.05
CA ASN A 78 -40.96 -50.63 18.98
C ASN A 78 -41.46 -49.90 17.72
N LEU A 79 -40.71 -48.89 17.28
CA LEU A 79 -40.78 -48.38 15.93
C LEU A 79 -40.50 -49.60 15.06
N PRO A 80 -41.49 -50.06 14.28
CA PRO A 80 -41.29 -51.23 13.47
C PRO A 80 -40.12 -50.93 12.53
N PHE A 81 -39.21 -51.90 12.39
CA PHE A 81 -37.92 -51.75 11.70
C PHE A 81 -37.98 -51.00 10.35
N TYR A 82 -39.10 -51.14 9.61
CA TYR A 82 -39.33 -50.44 8.36
C TYR A 82 -39.44 -48.90 8.49
N GLU A 83 -39.99 -48.38 9.59
CA GLU A 83 -40.11 -46.93 9.83
C GLU A 83 -38.74 -46.30 10.10
N LEU A 84 -37.91 -46.99 10.88
CA LEU A 84 -36.54 -46.58 11.14
C LEU A 84 -35.70 -46.59 9.84
N GLN A 85 -35.83 -47.64 9.04
CA GLN A 85 -35.15 -47.73 7.75
C GLN A 85 -35.56 -46.57 6.82
N ASN A 86 -36.87 -46.31 6.70
CA ASN A 86 -37.39 -45.21 5.88
C ASN A 86 -36.90 -43.84 6.38
N ALA A 87 -36.85 -43.62 7.70
CA ALA A 87 -36.31 -42.39 8.27
C ALA A 87 -34.81 -42.21 7.94
N CYS A 88 -34.01 -43.28 8.03
CA CYS A 88 -32.60 -43.26 7.66
C CYS A 88 -32.37 -42.97 6.17
N GLU A 89 -33.15 -43.57 5.28
CA GLU A 89 -33.07 -43.35 3.83
C GLU A 89 -33.42 -41.88 3.49
N ASN A 90 -34.50 -41.34 4.05
CA ASN A 90 -34.89 -39.95 3.86
C ASN A 90 -33.81 -38.97 4.34
N LEU A 91 -33.24 -39.23 5.52
CA LEU A 91 -32.15 -38.42 6.07
C LEU A 91 -30.91 -38.44 5.15
N PHE A 92 -30.58 -39.59 4.59
CA PHE A 92 -29.47 -39.72 3.66
C PHE A 92 -29.70 -38.93 2.37
N CYS A 93 -30.91 -39.00 1.79
CA CYS A 93 -31.27 -38.20 0.62
C CYS A 93 -31.16 -36.69 0.89
N GLU A 94 -31.67 -36.21 2.03
CA GLU A 94 -31.54 -34.80 2.42
C GLU A 94 -30.07 -34.38 2.59
N TYR A 95 -29.25 -35.24 3.19
CA TYR A 95 -27.81 -35.02 3.31
C TYR A 95 -27.14 -34.87 1.92
N GLU A 96 -27.44 -35.74 0.96
CA GLU A 96 -26.89 -35.63 -0.40
C GLU A 96 -27.28 -34.31 -1.07
N ILE A 97 -28.53 -33.87 -0.93
CA ILE A 97 -29.02 -32.59 -1.46
C ILE A 97 -28.21 -31.43 -0.85
N VAL A 98 -28.00 -31.45 0.46
CA VAL A 98 -27.20 -30.43 1.17
C VAL A 98 -25.75 -30.44 0.68
N CYS A 99 -25.14 -31.61 0.49
CA CYS A 99 -23.79 -31.74 -0.05
C CYS A 99 -23.65 -31.11 -1.44
N LEU A 100 -24.63 -31.32 -2.33
CA LEU A 100 -24.66 -30.73 -3.66
C LEU A 100 -24.77 -29.20 -3.59
N LYS A 101 -25.66 -28.68 -2.73
CA LYS A 101 -25.79 -27.24 -2.48
C LYS A 101 -24.48 -26.63 -1.96
N ASN A 102 -23.82 -27.26 -1.00
CA ASN A 102 -22.53 -26.81 -0.47
C ASN A 102 -21.43 -26.80 -1.54
N LYS A 103 -21.39 -27.80 -2.43
CA LYS A 103 -20.46 -27.82 -3.55
C LYS A 103 -20.69 -26.65 -4.52
N SER A 104 -21.96 -26.30 -4.78
CA SER A 104 -22.31 -25.13 -5.59
C SER A 104 -21.92 -23.82 -4.91
N LEU A 105 -22.28 -23.64 -3.64
CA LEU A 105 -21.93 -22.46 -2.85
C LEU A 105 -20.41 -22.26 -2.78
N LYS A 106 -19.64 -23.32 -2.59
CA LYS A 106 -18.16 -23.24 -2.59
C LYS A 106 -17.61 -22.70 -3.90
N LYS A 107 -18.17 -23.09 -5.05
CA LYS A 107 -17.79 -22.53 -6.35
C LYS A 107 -18.12 -21.04 -6.44
N ASN A 108 -19.32 -20.64 -6.01
CA ASN A 108 -19.73 -19.24 -6.01
C ASN A 108 -18.81 -18.39 -5.12
N VAL A 109 -18.49 -18.85 -3.91
CA VAL A 109 -17.55 -18.20 -2.99
C VAL A 109 -16.18 -18.01 -3.66
N THR A 110 -15.63 -19.05 -4.31
CA THR A 110 -14.33 -18.91 -5.01
C THR A 110 -14.39 -17.94 -6.20
N SER A 111 -15.53 -17.84 -6.88
CA SER A 111 -15.72 -16.88 -7.97
C SER A 111 -15.79 -15.45 -7.45
N MET A 112 -16.62 -15.20 -6.42
CA MET A 112 -16.77 -13.89 -5.80
C MET A 112 -15.46 -13.39 -5.18
N SER A 113 -14.68 -14.28 -4.54
CA SER A 113 -13.36 -13.90 -4.02
C SER A 113 -12.42 -13.36 -5.11
N LYS A 114 -12.43 -13.95 -6.31
CA LYS A 114 -11.62 -13.46 -7.44
C LYS A 114 -12.08 -12.10 -7.91
N GLU A 115 -13.39 -11.89 -8.01
CA GLU A 115 -13.97 -10.60 -8.40
C GLU A 115 -13.65 -9.49 -7.39
N ILE A 116 -13.66 -9.80 -6.09
CA ILE A 116 -13.24 -8.87 -5.04
C ILE A 116 -11.75 -8.51 -5.21
N GLU A 117 -10.90 -9.49 -5.52
CA GLU A 117 -9.46 -9.25 -5.74
C GLU A 117 -9.21 -8.37 -6.97
N THR A 118 -9.94 -8.60 -8.07
CA THR A 118 -9.83 -7.74 -9.28
C THR A 118 -10.30 -6.32 -8.99
N LEU A 119 -11.46 -6.14 -8.35
CA LEU A 119 -11.98 -4.82 -7.99
C LEU A 119 -11.07 -4.08 -7.01
N LYS A 120 -10.42 -4.80 -6.09
CA LYS A 120 -9.44 -4.22 -5.17
C LYS A 120 -8.21 -3.67 -5.92
N ASN A 121 -7.73 -4.41 -6.92
CA ASN A 121 -6.62 -3.96 -7.76
C ASN A 121 -7.01 -2.74 -8.61
N GLU A 122 -8.21 -2.75 -9.20
CA GLU A 122 -8.74 -1.60 -9.94
C GLU A 122 -8.88 -0.35 -9.05
N ASN A 123 -9.44 -0.49 -7.85
CA ASN A 123 -9.50 0.60 -6.87
C ASN A 123 -8.11 1.14 -6.51
N SER A 124 -7.11 0.27 -6.34
CA SER A 124 -5.74 0.70 -6.10
C SER A 124 -5.19 1.53 -7.26
N ASN A 125 -5.51 1.16 -8.51
CA ASN A 125 -5.09 1.92 -9.69
C ASN A 125 -5.77 3.29 -9.72
N TYR A 126 -7.08 3.36 -9.47
CA TYR A 126 -7.80 4.65 -9.41
C TYR A 126 -7.27 5.58 -8.32
N ILE A 127 -6.89 5.05 -7.15
CA ILE A 127 -6.26 5.84 -6.09
C ILE A 127 -4.95 6.47 -6.58
N ASN A 128 -4.11 5.69 -7.27
CA ASN A 128 -2.85 6.17 -7.83
C ASN A 128 -3.07 7.25 -8.91
N GLU A 129 -4.05 7.06 -9.79
CA GLU A 129 -4.40 8.06 -10.80
C GLU A 129 -4.87 9.38 -10.18
N ILE A 130 -5.70 9.31 -9.14
CA ILE A 130 -6.15 10.49 -8.38
C ILE A 130 -4.96 11.22 -7.75
N GLU A 131 -3.99 10.49 -7.19
CA GLU A 131 -2.78 11.10 -6.62
C GLU A 131 -1.95 11.85 -7.67
N ILE A 132 -1.76 11.26 -8.86
CA ILE A 132 -1.06 11.89 -9.99
C ILE A 132 -1.79 13.16 -10.45
N LEU A 133 -3.12 13.10 -10.57
CA LEU A 133 -3.94 14.25 -10.95
C LEU A 133 -3.86 15.36 -9.91
N ASN A 134 -3.85 15.03 -8.62
CA ASN A 134 -3.70 16.01 -7.54
C ASN A 134 -2.35 16.73 -7.59
N VAL A 135 -1.25 16.00 -7.85
CA VAL A 135 0.07 16.60 -8.04
C VAL A 135 0.08 17.53 -9.26
N SER A 136 -0.52 17.10 -10.37
CA SER A 136 -0.63 17.90 -11.59
C SER A 136 -1.45 19.17 -11.38
N LEU A 137 -2.56 19.07 -10.64
CA LEU A 137 -3.42 20.20 -10.30
C LEU A 137 -2.67 21.22 -9.43
N LYS A 138 -1.90 20.75 -8.43
CA LYS A 138 -1.07 21.62 -7.60
C LYS A 138 -0.09 22.43 -8.45
N PHE A 139 0.64 21.77 -9.35
CA PHE A 139 1.58 22.43 -10.25
C PHE A 139 0.90 23.45 -11.18
N SER A 140 -0.30 23.13 -11.68
CA SER A 140 -1.08 24.07 -12.48
C SER A 140 -1.51 25.32 -11.69
N ASN A 141 -1.80 25.18 -10.41
CA ASN A 141 -2.16 26.31 -9.55
C ASN A 141 -0.94 27.20 -9.28
N ASP A 142 0.21 26.59 -8.97
CA ASP A 142 1.47 27.31 -8.75
C ASP A 142 1.83 28.17 -9.98
N PHE A 143 1.72 27.61 -11.20
CA PHE A 143 1.94 28.38 -12.43
C PHE A 143 0.92 29.49 -12.67
N LYS A 144 -0.33 29.28 -12.26
CA LYS A 144 -1.36 30.31 -12.41
C LYS A 144 -1.04 31.52 -11.52
N GLU A 145 -0.64 31.26 -10.27
CA GLU A 145 -0.21 32.30 -9.33
C GLU A 145 1.02 33.06 -9.85
N GLU A 146 2.04 32.35 -10.33
CA GLU A 146 3.24 32.98 -10.92
C GLU A 146 2.88 33.87 -12.12
N ASN A 147 1.99 33.41 -13.01
CA ASN A 147 1.53 34.20 -14.15
C ASN A 147 0.75 35.46 -13.74
N GLU A 148 -0.06 35.39 -12.69
CA GLU A 148 -0.75 36.55 -12.13
C GLU A 148 0.25 37.57 -11.59
N ASN A 149 1.29 37.12 -10.87
CA ASN A 149 2.37 37.97 -10.37
C ASN A 149 3.16 38.63 -11.51
N LEU A 150 3.59 37.86 -12.51
CA LEU A 150 4.30 38.38 -13.69
C LEU A 150 3.48 39.42 -14.44
N LYS A 151 2.16 39.26 -14.50
CA LYS A 151 1.27 40.24 -15.14
C LYS A 151 1.27 41.58 -14.39
N LEU A 152 1.26 41.55 -13.05
CA LEU A 152 1.38 42.75 -12.22
C LEU A 152 2.73 43.45 -12.42
N GLU A 153 3.82 42.69 -12.49
CA GLU A 153 5.15 43.24 -12.76
C GLU A 153 5.25 43.89 -14.14
N ILE A 154 4.71 43.24 -15.17
CA ILE A 154 4.65 43.78 -16.54
C ILE A 154 3.87 45.10 -16.56
N ASP A 155 2.74 45.18 -15.88
CA ASP A 155 1.94 46.41 -15.84
C ASP A 155 2.66 47.54 -15.09
N ALA A 156 3.39 47.21 -14.02
CA ALA A 156 4.26 48.16 -13.32
C ALA A 156 5.41 48.65 -14.23
N LEU A 157 6.07 47.75 -14.95
CA LEU A 157 7.16 48.06 -15.89
C LEU A 157 6.66 48.92 -17.05
N LYS A 158 5.51 48.60 -17.65
CA LYS A 158 4.88 49.41 -18.70
C LYS A 158 4.63 50.84 -18.23
N LYS A 159 4.11 51.01 -17.01
CA LYS A 159 3.89 52.34 -16.41
C LYS A 159 5.20 53.10 -16.21
N PHE A 160 6.27 52.42 -15.80
CA PHE A 160 7.59 53.03 -15.69
C PHE A 160 8.14 53.43 -17.06
N PHE A 161 8.03 52.55 -18.06
CA PHE A 161 8.50 52.79 -19.41
C PHE A 161 7.78 53.97 -20.07
N SER A 162 6.47 54.11 -19.89
CA SER A 162 5.72 55.28 -20.37
C SER A 162 6.25 56.59 -19.77
N LYS A 163 6.54 56.63 -18.46
CA LYS A 163 7.14 57.81 -17.81
C LYS A 163 8.53 58.10 -18.36
N PHE A 164 9.36 57.07 -18.53
CA PHE A 164 10.70 57.17 -19.08
C PHE A 164 10.68 57.69 -20.53
N SER A 165 9.83 57.13 -21.38
CA SER A 165 9.62 57.60 -22.77
C SER A 165 9.24 59.07 -22.81
N ASN A 166 8.22 59.47 -22.02
CA ASN A 166 7.80 60.86 -21.93
C ASN A 166 8.93 61.81 -21.48
N SER A 167 9.83 61.35 -20.62
CA SER A 167 11.00 62.13 -20.21
C SER A 167 12.08 62.19 -21.29
N SER A 168 12.28 61.10 -22.03
CA SER A 168 13.20 61.05 -23.19
C SER A 168 12.74 62.01 -24.27
N ASP A 169 11.46 61.98 -24.65
CA ASP A 169 10.91 62.85 -25.68
C ASP A 169 11.08 64.34 -25.31
N LYS A 170 10.92 64.68 -24.03
CA LYS A 170 11.16 66.05 -23.53
C LYS A 170 12.64 66.44 -23.63
N LEU A 171 13.54 65.52 -23.31
CA LEU A 171 14.99 65.74 -23.43
C LEU A 171 15.40 65.91 -24.90
N ASP A 172 14.90 65.05 -25.79
CA ASP A 172 15.19 65.11 -27.22
C ASP A 172 14.68 66.42 -27.83
N ASN A 173 13.49 66.87 -27.43
CA ASN A 173 12.97 68.19 -27.82
C ASN A 173 13.87 69.33 -27.32
N LEU A 174 14.36 69.26 -26.08
CA LEU A 174 15.27 70.27 -25.53
C LEU A 174 16.60 70.31 -26.28
N LEU A 175 17.19 69.15 -26.56
CA LEU A 175 18.45 69.03 -27.29
C LEU A 175 18.30 69.43 -28.77
N GLY A 176 17.17 69.11 -29.40
CA GLY A 176 16.86 69.54 -30.77
C GLY A 176 16.68 71.05 -30.91
N LEU A 177 16.26 71.74 -29.83
CA LEU A 177 16.19 73.20 -29.77
C LEU A 177 17.53 73.86 -29.41
N GLN A 178 18.54 73.08 -29.03
CA GLN A 178 19.87 73.63 -28.73
C GLN A 178 20.52 74.08 -30.04
N ILE A 179 20.61 75.41 -30.21
CA ILE A 179 21.33 76.05 -31.33
C ILE A 179 22.72 75.42 -31.43
N CYS A 180 23.06 74.89 -32.62
CA CYS A 180 24.39 74.37 -32.92
C CYS A 180 25.43 75.32 -32.34
N VAL A 181 26.41 74.82 -31.60
CA VAL A 181 27.45 75.63 -30.93
C VAL A 181 28.23 76.54 -31.91
N PHE A 182 28.01 76.33 -33.21
CA PHE A 182 28.56 77.05 -34.35
C PHE A 182 27.68 78.19 -34.89
N ASP A 183 26.38 78.25 -34.59
CA ASP A 183 25.46 79.34 -35.00
C ASP A 183 25.49 80.51 -33.99
N LYS A 184 26.71 80.94 -33.62
CA LYS A 184 26.89 82.14 -32.79
C LYS A 184 27.10 83.35 -33.68
N ALA A 185 26.09 84.22 -33.74
CA ALA A 185 26.21 85.56 -34.31
C ALA A 185 26.14 86.61 -33.19
N GLY A 186 27.16 87.46 -33.10
CA GLY A 186 27.26 88.52 -32.10
C GLY A 186 28.43 89.45 -32.38
N VAL A 187 28.31 90.72 -31.98
CA VAL A 187 29.34 91.75 -32.20
C VAL A 187 30.63 91.33 -31.51
N GLY A 188 31.66 91.03 -32.29
CA GLY A 188 32.98 90.56 -31.82
C GLY A 188 33.25 89.06 -31.96
N TYR A 189 32.33 88.26 -32.52
CA TYR A 189 32.57 86.84 -32.78
C TYR A 189 33.18 86.62 -34.18
N GLU A 190 34.38 86.04 -34.24
CA GLU A 190 35.04 85.63 -35.48
C GLU A 190 34.71 84.16 -35.80
N GLU A 191 34.07 83.92 -36.95
CA GLU A 191 33.77 82.59 -37.46
C GLU A 191 35.06 81.79 -37.72
N MET A 192 35.35 80.81 -36.87
CA MET A 192 36.48 79.89 -37.06
C MET A 192 36.15 78.85 -38.15
N LYS A 193 36.72 79.01 -39.35
CA LYS A 193 36.47 78.15 -40.53
C LYS A 193 36.91 76.68 -40.42
N ASN A 194 37.56 76.26 -39.33
CA ASN A 194 38.22 74.95 -39.22
C ASN A 194 37.85 74.16 -37.93
N VAL A 195 36.61 74.21 -37.47
CA VAL A 195 36.23 73.39 -36.30
C VAL A 195 36.02 71.94 -36.73
N LYS A 196 36.87 71.04 -36.26
CA LYS A 196 36.68 69.59 -36.41
C LYS A 196 35.39 69.20 -35.70
N HIS A 197 34.41 68.70 -36.46
CA HIS A 197 33.22 68.07 -35.90
C HIS A 197 33.64 66.93 -34.96
N PHE A 198 33.52 67.13 -33.66
CA PHE A 198 33.53 66.02 -32.72
C PHE A 198 32.17 65.35 -32.83
N ASN A 199 32.12 64.23 -33.55
CA ASN A 199 30.94 63.37 -33.58
C ASN A 199 30.57 62.99 -32.15
N ASN A 200 29.32 63.27 -31.79
CA ASN A 200 28.60 62.92 -30.57
C ASN A 200 29.39 62.06 -29.55
N PHE A 201 29.65 62.63 -28.37
CA PHE A 201 30.28 61.95 -27.22
C PHE A 201 29.46 60.77 -26.66
N ILE A 202 28.28 60.50 -27.21
CA ILE A 202 27.51 59.29 -26.90
C ILE A 202 28.11 58.16 -27.73
N LEU A 203 29.08 57.46 -27.16
CA LEU A 203 29.58 56.20 -27.69
C LEU A 203 28.37 55.28 -27.93
N LYS A 204 28.05 55.01 -29.21
CA LYS A 204 27.16 53.90 -29.56
C LYS A 204 27.80 52.65 -28.95
N LYS A 205 27.12 52.06 -27.96
CA LYS A 205 27.52 50.79 -27.39
C LYS A 205 27.48 49.77 -28.53
N ASN A 206 28.63 49.22 -28.92
CA ASN A 206 28.67 48.14 -29.89
C ASN A 206 27.81 47.00 -29.38
N GLU A 207 26.78 46.63 -30.14
CA GLU A 207 26.00 45.43 -29.85
C GLU A 207 26.95 44.23 -29.86
N PRO A 208 26.97 43.39 -28.80
CA PRO A 208 27.75 42.17 -28.84
C PRO A 208 27.16 41.30 -29.96
N LYS A 209 27.96 41.04 -31.00
CA LYS A 209 27.63 40.00 -31.99
C LYS A 209 27.60 38.67 -31.26
N ILE A 210 26.40 38.20 -30.94
CA ILE A 210 26.18 36.85 -30.45
C ILE A 210 26.35 35.92 -31.67
N THR A 211 27.57 35.45 -31.90
CA THR A 211 27.82 34.37 -32.84
C THR A 211 27.64 33.05 -32.09
N CYS A 212 26.69 32.23 -32.55
CA CYS A 212 26.53 30.86 -32.11
C CYS A 212 27.72 30.04 -32.62
N ASN A 213 28.49 29.40 -31.73
CA ASN A 213 29.59 28.50 -32.15
C ASN A 213 29.10 27.15 -32.71
N TYR A 214 27.79 26.99 -32.93
CA TYR A 214 27.15 25.76 -33.41
C TYR A 214 26.29 25.95 -34.67
N CYS A 215 26.34 27.12 -35.32
CA CYS A 215 25.73 27.35 -36.64
C CYS A 215 26.69 28.09 -37.57
#